data_AF-A0A7G2M777-F1
#
_entry.id   AF-A0A7G2M777-F1
#
_cell.length_a   1.000
_cell.length_b   1.000
_cell.length_c   1.000
_cell.angle_alpha   90.00
_cell.angle_beta   90.00
_cell.angle_gamma   90.00
#
_symmetry.space_group_name_H-M   'P 1'
#
loop_
_entity.id
_entity.type
_entity.pdbx_description
1 polymer ?
#
loop_
_entity_poly.entity_id
_entity_poly.type
_entity_poly.pdbx_seq_one_letter_code
_entity_poly.pdbx_strand_id
1 'polypeptide(L)'
;MTDTCILSGDLKIFVHHIYEFQKGIRSMVLCTLDKKDEAFALQRLEKLEIAYFIHVINPSRINLFFGKKECIGVVRRICNRPLNKLSPEEDFILGTMLGYNICQQCDRYIQRKTLKKIA
;
A
#
# COMPACT_ATOMS: atom_id res chain seq x y z
N MET A 1 16.99 29.85 5.49
CA MET A 1 16.10 29.44 4.37
C MET A 1 15.24 28.30 4.88
N THR A 2 14.10 28.62 5.47
CA THR A 2 13.15 27.64 6.01
C THR A 2 12.12 27.37 4.93
N ASP A 3 12.42 26.41 4.05
CA ASP A 3 11.43 25.84 3.14
C ASP A 3 10.43 25.02 3.94
N THR A 4 9.49 25.71 4.58
CA THR A 4 8.23 25.10 5.00
C THR A 4 7.40 24.90 3.73
N CYS A 5 7.85 23.97 2.88
CA CYS A 5 7.09 23.50 1.73
C CYS A 5 5.73 23.06 2.28
N ILE A 6 4.65 23.73 1.87
CA ILE A 6 3.29 23.38 2.28
C ILE A 6 3.04 21.99 1.74
N LEU A 7 3.27 20.99 2.60
CA LEU A 7 3.15 19.59 2.25
C LEU A 7 1.69 19.35 1.87
N SER A 8 1.45 18.80 0.67
CA SER A 8 0.10 18.46 0.20
C SER A 8 -0.60 17.54 1.22
N GLY A 9 -1.94 17.56 1.25
CA GLY A 9 -2.70 16.71 2.17
C GLY A 9 -2.28 15.22 2.10
N ASP A 10 -2.13 14.73 0.87
CA ASP A 10 -1.67 13.36 0.58
C ASP A 10 -0.27 13.09 1.13
N LEU A 11 0.66 14.04 1.00
CA LEU A 11 2.02 13.90 1.54
C LEU A 11 2.07 13.96 3.07
N LYS A 12 1.17 14.71 3.74
CA LYS A 12 1.05 14.68 5.21
C LYS A 12 0.60 13.29 5.69
N ILE A 13 -0.37 12.70 5.00
CA ILE A 13 -0.85 11.34 5.29
C ILE A 13 0.28 10.32 5.06
N PHE A 14 1.03 10.46 3.97
CA PHE A 14 2.20 9.62 3.69
C PHE A 14 3.24 9.66 4.82
N VAL A 15 3.60 10.86 5.30
CA VAL A 15 4.55 11.01 6.42
C VAL A 15 3.99 10.39 7.69
N HIS A 16 2.69 10.54 7.94
CA HIS A 16 2.05 9.89 9.08
C HIS A 16 2.14 8.35 8.98
N HIS A 17 1.92 7.77 7.81
CA HIS A 17 2.05 6.33 7.63
C HIS A 17 3.49 5.82 7.79
N ILE A 18 4.50 6.61 7.42
CA ILE A 18 5.90 6.28 7.74
C ILE A 18 6.09 6.16 9.25
N TYR A 19 5.56 7.14 10.01
CA TYR A 19 5.64 7.11 11.47
C TYR A 19 4.95 5.87 12.07
N GLU A 20 3.74 5.54 11.62
CA GLU A 20 3.02 4.35 12.08
C GLU A 20 3.77 3.05 11.76
N PHE A 21 4.38 2.96 10.57
CA PHE A 21 5.22 1.84 10.18
C PHE A 21 6.44 1.71 11.10
N GLN A 22 7.15 2.80 11.37
CA GLN A 22 8.30 2.82 12.28
C GLN A 22 7.95 2.43 13.72
N LYS A 23 6.72 2.73 14.16
CA LYS A 23 6.20 2.28 15.46
C LYS A 23 5.76 0.81 15.48
N GLY A 24 5.77 0.13 14.33
CA GLY A 24 5.41 -1.28 14.22
C GLY A 24 3.91 -1.56 14.25
N ILE A 25 3.07 -0.55 13.99
CA ILE A 25 1.60 -0.71 13.98
C ILE A 25 1.16 -1.66 12.86
N ARG A 26 1.85 -1.63 11.72
CA ARG A 26 1.59 -2.51 10.57
C ARG A 26 2.87 -2.87 9.84
N SER A 27 2.89 -4.04 9.21
CA SER A 27 4.08 -4.54 8.49
C SER A 27 4.26 -3.93 7.11
N MET A 28 3.20 -3.36 6.55
CA MET A 28 3.18 -2.72 5.23
C MET A 28 2.09 -1.66 5.15
N VAL A 29 2.32 -0.64 4.33
CA VAL A 29 1.40 0.45 4.02
C VAL A 29 1.17 0.49 2.51
N LEU A 30 -0.06 0.79 2.10
CA LEU A 30 -0.40 1.26 0.76
C LEU A 30 -0.79 2.75 0.84
N CYS A 31 -0.18 3.59 0.02
CA CYS A 31 -0.50 5.00 -0.09
C CYS A 31 -0.74 5.37 -1.56
N THR A 32 -1.84 6.03 -1.87
CA THR A 32 -2.12 6.53 -3.22
C THR A 32 -1.69 7.98 -3.31
N LEU A 33 -0.72 8.28 -4.19
CA LEU A 33 -0.13 9.61 -4.34
C LEU A 33 -0.28 10.12 -5.76
N ASP A 34 -0.25 11.45 -5.93
CA ASP A 34 -0.05 12.06 -7.24
C ASP A 34 1.37 11.71 -7.75
N LYS A 35 1.51 11.46 -9.05
CA LYS A 35 2.80 11.14 -9.70
C LYS A 35 3.86 12.23 -9.48
N LYS A 36 3.44 13.49 -9.34
CA LYS A 36 4.32 14.64 -9.03
C LYS A 36 5.01 14.51 -7.66
N ASP A 37 4.38 13.82 -6.72
CA ASP A 37 4.85 13.66 -5.34
C ASP A 37 5.73 12.40 -5.17
N GLU A 38 5.88 11.58 -6.22
CA GLU A 38 6.65 10.33 -6.22
C GLU A 38 8.09 10.54 -5.81
N ALA A 39 8.79 11.49 -6.44
CA ALA A 39 10.21 11.71 -6.20
C ALA A 39 10.50 12.03 -4.71
N PHE A 40 9.65 12.86 -4.11
CA PHE A 40 9.74 13.18 -2.69
C PHE A 40 9.49 11.97 -1.80
N ALA A 41 8.46 11.17 -2.12
CA ALA A 41 8.12 9.99 -1.36
C ALA A 41 9.24 8.92 -1.41
N LEU A 42 9.83 8.69 -2.59
CA LEU A 42 10.93 7.75 -2.78
C LEU A 42 12.19 8.19 -2.03
N GLN A 43 12.59 9.45 -2.17
CA GLN A 43 13.77 9.98 -1.47
C GLN A 43 13.65 9.81 0.05
N ARG A 44 12.43 9.99 0.60
CA ARG A 44 12.16 9.77 2.02
C ARG A 44 12.29 8.30 2.42
N LEU A 45 11.71 7.38 1.65
CA LEU A 45 11.78 5.95 1.93
C LEU A 45 13.21 5.42 1.84
N GLU A 46 13.97 5.87 0.84
CA GLU A 46 15.38 5.51 0.65
C GLU A 46 16.26 5.99 1.80
N LYS A 47 16.07 7.24 2.25
CA LYS A 47 16.79 7.78 3.43
C LYS A 47 16.51 6.98 4.71
N LEU A 48 15.33 6.39 4.82
CA LEU A 48 14.91 5.58 5.95
C LEU A 48 15.17 4.08 5.75
N GLU A 49 15.77 3.70 4.62
CA GLU A 49 16.03 2.31 4.22
C GLU A 49 14.77 1.41 4.22
N ILE A 50 13.61 2.01 3.93
CA ILE A 50 12.32 1.30 3.89
C ILE A 50 12.13 0.71 2.49
N ALA A 51 11.87 -0.59 2.42
CA ALA A 51 11.58 -1.25 1.15
C ALA A 51 10.25 -0.78 0.57
N TYR A 52 10.19 -0.64 -0.75
CA TYR A 52 9.00 -0.14 -1.43
C TYR A 52 8.74 -0.78 -2.80
N PHE A 53 7.52 -0.61 -3.30
CA PHE A 53 7.08 -1.01 -4.62
C PHE A 53 6.06 0.00 -5.16
N ILE A 54 6.26 0.45 -6.40
CA ILE A 54 5.36 1.37 -7.08
C ILE A 54 4.50 0.59 -8.08
N HIS A 55 3.19 0.81 -8.01
CA HIS A 55 2.24 0.36 -9.00
C HIS A 55 1.57 1.59 -9.62
N VAL A 56 1.88 1.87 -10.90
CA VAL A 56 1.29 3.00 -11.63
C VAL A 56 -0.15 2.68 -11.98
N ILE A 57 -1.10 3.50 -11.48
CA ILE A 57 -2.53 3.31 -11.76
C ILE A 57 -2.88 4.00 -13.08
N ASN A 58 -2.43 5.24 -13.23
CA ASN A 58 -2.60 6.07 -14.42
C ASN A 58 -1.47 7.13 -14.46
N PRO A 59 -1.37 7.96 -15.51
CA PRO A 59 -0.28 8.93 -15.64
C PRO A 59 -0.16 9.93 -14.49
N SER A 60 -1.24 10.17 -13.73
CA SER A 60 -1.30 11.17 -12.67
C SER A 60 -1.26 10.58 -11.26
N ARG A 61 -1.54 9.27 -11.08
CA ARG A 61 -1.68 8.62 -9.77
C ARG A 61 -0.92 7.30 -9.69
N ILE A 62 -0.26 7.10 -8.55
CA ILE A 62 0.47 5.89 -8.21
C ILE A 62 -0.04 5.27 -6.91
N ASN A 63 0.07 3.95 -6.81
CA ASN A 63 0.01 3.23 -5.55
C ASN A 63 1.44 2.94 -5.10
N LEU A 64 1.84 3.55 -4.00
CA LEU A 64 3.13 3.34 -3.35
C LEU A 64 2.94 2.39 -2.17
N PHE A 65 3.48 1.19 -2.31
CA PHE A 65 3.58 0.22 -1.23
C PHE A 65 4.92 0.38 -0.54
N PHE A 66 4.95 0.41 0.79
CA PHE A 66 6.21 0.42 1.55
C PHE A 66 6.08 -0.35 2.85
N GLY A 67 7.18 -0.94 3.32
CA GLY A 67 7.22 -1.68 4.57
C GLY A 67 8.34 -2.71 4.66
N LYS A 68 8.06 -3.85 5.30
CA LYS A 68 9.01 -4.96 5.44
C LYS A 68 9.34 -5.58 4.08
N LYS A 69 10.61 -5.96 3.89
CA LYS A 69 11.13 -6.50 2.61
C LYS A 69 10.36 -7.73 2.14
N GLU A 70 9.95 -8.59 3.08
CA GLU A 70 9.17 -9.80 2.84
C GLU A 70 7.78 -9.45 2.27
N CYS A 71 7.08 -8.49 2.88
CA CYS A 71 5.77 -8.02 2.43
C CYS A 71 5.86 -7.39 1.03
N ILE A 72 6.88 -6.55 0.80
CA ILE A 72 7.11 -5.92 -0.51
C ILE A 72 7.44 -6.97 -1.58
N GLY A 73 8.20 -8.01 -1.24
CA GLY A 73 8.46 -9.14 -2.12
C GLY A 73 7.19 -9.89 -2.55
N VAL A 74 6.24 -10.07 -1.62
CA VAL A 74 4.93 -10.65 -1.94
C VAL A 74 4.11 -9.72 -2.83
N VAL A 75 3.97 -8.45 -2.44
CA VAL A 75 3.18 -7.44 -3.20
C VAL A 75 3.67 -7.31 -4.63
N ARG A 76 4.98 -7.30 -4.87
CA ARG A 76 5.56 -7.24 -6.21
C ARG A 76 5.08 -8.39 -7.11
N ARG A 77 4.79 -9.57 -6.55
CA ARG A 77 4.33 -10.75 -7.29
C ARG A 77 2.82 -10.73 -7.53
N ILE A 78 2.02 -10.29 -6.54
CA ILE A 78 0.55 -10.31 -6.63
C ILE A 78 -0.02 -9.06 -7.32
N CYS A 79 0.62 -7.89 -7.15
CA CYS A 79 0.15 -6.60 -7.69
C CYS A 79 0.73 -6.32 -9.09
N ASN A 80 0.71 -7.33 -9.96
CA ASN A 80 1.04 -7.20 -11.39
C ASN A 80 -0.16 -6.76 -12.25
N ARG A 81 -1.34 -6.65 -11.63
CA ARG A 81 -2.62 -6.30 -12.22
C ARG A 81 -3.33 -5.27 -11.35
N PRO A 82 -4.36 -4.58 -11.87
CA PRO A 82 -5.20 -3.70 -11.07
C PRO A 82 -5.73 -4.41 -9.83
N LEU A 83 -5.73 -3.74 -8.68
CA LEU A 83 -6.10 -4.33 -7.38
C LEU A 83 -7.52 -4.91 -7.34
N ASN A 84 -8.43 -4.37 -8.16
CA ASN A 84 -9.80 -4.89 -8.29
C ASN A 84 -9.88 -6.25 -9.00
N LYS A 85 -8.81 -6.70 -9.66
CA LYS A 85 -8.72 -7.99 -10.34
C LYS A 85 -8.00 -9.07 -9.52
N LEU A 86 -7.62 -8.78 -8.28
CA LEU A 86 -7.02 -9.77 -7.38
C LEU A 86 -8.01 -10.91 -7.07
N SER A 87 -7.49 -12.12 -6.96
CA SER A 87 -8.27 -13.26 -6.47
C SER A 87 -8.72 -13.03 -5.02
N PRO A 88 -9.75 -13.76 -4.52
CA PRO A 88 -10.11 -13.70 -3.11
C PRO A 88 -8.92 -14.03 -2.19
N GLU A 89 -8.06 -14.97 -2.57
CA GLU A 89 -6.86 -15.34 -1.82
C GLU A 89 -5.82 -14.22 -1.80
N GLU A 90 -5.56 -13.59 -2.95
CA GLU A 90 -4.60 -12.49 -3.06
C GLU A 90 -5.06 -11.25 -2.29
N ASP A 91 -6.36 -10.93 -2.34
CA ASP A 91 -6.98 -9.86 -1.56
C ASP A 91 -6.99 -10.16 -0.07
N PHE A 92 -7.15 -11.44 0.31
CA PHE A 92 -6.99 -11.88 1.69
C PHE A 92 -5.56 -11.58 2.19
N ILE A 93 -4.55 -12.07 1.45
CA ILE A 93 -3.13 -11.91 1.77
C ILE A 93 -2.77 -10.41 1.83
N LEU A 94 -3.22 -9.63 0.84
CA LEU A 94 -2.97 -8.19 0.80
C LEU A 94 -3.56 -7.49 2.03
N GLY A 95 -4.81 -7.77 2.38
CA GLY A 95 -5.47 -7.14 3.51
C GLY A 95 -4.83 -7.49 4.85
N THR A 96 -4.41 -8.74 5.05
CA THR A 96 -3.67 -9.14 6.27
C THR A 96 -2.32 -8.41 6.36
N MET A 97 -1.58 -8.25 5.25
CA MET A 97 -0.31 -7.49 5.24
C MET A 97 -0.51 -6.00 5.56
N LEU A 98 -1.65 -5.43 5.16
CA LEU A 98 -2.04 -4.05 5.49
C LEU A 98 -2.49 -3.87 6.95
N GLY A 99 -2.65 -4.98 7.69
CA GLY A 99 -3.05 -4.97 9.11
C GLY A 99 -4.56 -5.04 9.35
N TYR A 100 -5.35 -5.45 8.36
CA TYR A 100 -6.77 -5.71 8.59
C TYR A 100 -6.97 -6.93 9.49
N ASN A 101 -8.06 -6.89 10.26
CA ASN A 101 -8.41 -7.97 11.18
C ASN A 101 -8.66 -9.28 10.41
N ILE A 102 -8.10 -10.38 10.92
CA ILE A 102 -8.17 -11.70 10.26
C ILE A 102 -9.62 -12.18 10.11
N CYS A 103 -10.46 -12.03 11.15
CA CYS A 103 -11.87 -12.46 11.08
C CYS A 103 -12.64 -11.67 10.00
N GLN A 104 -12.43 -10.35 9.92
CA GLN A 104 -13.04 -9.53 8.87
C GLN A 104 -12.59 -9.96 7.46
N GLN A 105 -11.31 -10.32 7.31
CA GLN A 105 -10.79 -10.85 6.06
C GLN A 105 -11.38 -12.23 5.72
N CYS A 106 -11.64 -13.08 6.73
CA CYS A 106 -12.34 -14.36 6.54
C CYS A 106 -13.76 -14.15 6.01
N ASP A 107 -14.53 -13.26 6.64
CA ASP A 107 -15.89 -12.94 6.21
C ASP A 107 -15.92 -12.42 4.77
N ARG A 108 -15.03 -11.47 4.46
CA ARG A 108 -14.86 -10.91 3.12
C ARG A 108 -14.47 -11.98 2.10
N TYR A 109 -13.57 -12.89 2.45
CA TYR A 109 -13.14 -13.98 1.56
C TYR A 109 -14.30 -14.92 1.22
N ILE A 110 -15.07 -15.35 2.22
CA ILE A 110 -16.25 -16.21 2.02
C ILE A 110 -17.26 -15.52 1.10
N GLN A 111 -17.57 -14.25 1.36
CA GLN A 111 -18.49 -13.47 0.53
C GLN A 111 -18.03 -13.40 -0.93
N ARG A 112 -16.76 -13.08 -1.18
CA ARG A 112 -16.21 -13.01 -2.56
C ARG A 112 -16.21 -14.36 -3.26
N LYS A 113 -16.00 -15.47 -2.54
CA LYS A 113 -16.08 -16.83 -3.10
C LYS A 113 -17.50 -17.23 -3.46
N THR A 114 -18.48 -16.87 -2.65
CA THR A 114 -19.90 -17.16 -2.91
C THR A 114 -20.40 -16.38 -4.12
N LEU A 115 -20.07 -15.08 -4.24
CA LEU A 115 -20.45 -14.25 -5.39
C LEU A 115 -19.88 -14.79 -6.71
N LYS A 116 -18.64 -15.29 -6.70
CA LYS A 116 -18.02 -15.93 -7.88
C LYS A 116 -18.58 -17.31 -8.23
N LYS A 117 -19.34 -17.96 -7.35
CA LYS A 117 -20.04 -19.21 -7.67
C LYS A 117 -21.38 -18.97 -8.36
N ILE A 118 -21.93 -17.75 -8.26
CA ILE A 118 -23.25 -17.38 -8.77
C ILE A 118 -23.14 -16.61 -10.09
N ALA A 119 -21.97 -16.02 -10.37
CA ALA A 119 -21.63 -15.34 -11.64
C ALA A 119 -20.85 -16.26 -12.57
#